data_AF-A0AAV6MXI4-F1
#
_entry.id   AF-A0AAV6MXI4-F1
#
_cell.length_a   1.000
_cell.length_b   1.000
_cell.length_c   1.000
_cell.angle_alpha   90.00
_cell.angle_beta   90.00
_cell.angle_gamma   90.00
#
_symmetry.space_group_name_H-M   'P 1'
#
loop_
_entity.id
_entity.type
_entity.pdbx_description
1 polymer ?
#
loop_
_entity_poly.entity_id
_entity_poly.type
_entity_poly.pdbx_seq_one_letter_code
_entity_poly.pdbx_strand_id
1 'polypeptide(L)'
;MGFRLPRIVHARQSLQRSSSTGNGASPKAVDVPKGYFTVYVGEVEKQRFVIPLSYLNQPSFQDLLSEAEEEFGYDHPMGGITIPCSEETFLSLTQS
;
A
#
# COMPACT_ATOMS: atom_id res chain seq x y z
N MET A 1 43.18 37.21 33.53
CA MET A 1 42.56 35.95 34.01
C MET A 1 41.81 35.34 32.83
N GLY A 2 42.35 34.28 32.22
CA GLY A 2 41.81 33.67 30.99
C GLY A 2 41.18 32.31 31.28
N PHE A 3 39.91 32.14 30.93
CA PHE A 3 39.15 30.92 31.13
C PHE A 3 39.49 29.89 30.04
N ARG A 4 39.86 28.68 30.46
CA ARG A 4 40.10 27.53 29.57
C ARG A 4 38.76 26.85 29.26
N LEU A 5 38.37 26.79 27.99
CA LEU A 5 37.20 26.03 27.54
C LEU A 5 37.62 24.59 27.18
N PRO A 6 36.89 23.54 27.62
CA PRO A 6 37.15 22.19 27.18
C PRO A 6 36.68 21.93 25.75
N ARG A 7 37.45 21.09 25.08
CA ARG A 7 37.34 20.66 23.68
C ARG A 7 35.96 20.02 23.41
N ILE A 8 35.16 20.65 22.56
CA ILE A 8 33.92 20.06 22.02
C ILE A 8 34.32 18.84 21.18
N VAL A 9 33.94 17.65 21.66
CA VAL A 9 34.06 16.39 20.94
C VAL A 9 32.96 16.35 19.87
N HIS A 10 33.34 15.98 18.65
CA HIS A 10 32.46 15.80 17.50
C HIS A 10 31.22 14.96 17.82
N ALA A 11 30.05 15.60 17.93
CA ALA A 11 28.78 14.90 17.85
C ALA A 11 28.48 14.60 16.38
N ARG A 12 28.99 13.49 15.86
CA ARG A 12 28.43 12.86 14.66
C ARG A 12 27.22 12.04 15.07
N GLN A 13 26.12 12.72 15.41
CA GLN A 13 24.80 12.11 15.31
C GLN A 13 24.15 12.68 14.06
N SER A 14 24.40 11.96 12.96
CA SER A 14 23.50 11.93 11.82
C SER A 14 22.08 11.95 12.37
N LEU A 15 21.29 12.95 11.95
CA LEU A 15 19.84 12.92 12.07
C LEU A 15 19.41 11.58 11.49
N GLN A 16 19.22 10.59 12.39
CA GLN A 16 18.61 9.33 12.06
C GLN A 16 17.21 9.70 11.60
N ARG A 17 17.07 9.81 10.28
CA ARG A 17 15.80 9.78 9.60
C ARG A 17 15.10 8.53 10.12
N SER A 18 14.12 8.72 10.99
CA SER A 18 13.30 7.64 11.52
C SER A 18 12.61 6.95 10.34
N SER A 19 13.24 5.92 9.78
CA SER A 19 12.52 4.87 9.10
C SER A 19 11.76 4.14 10.19
N SER A 20 10.55 4.61 10.45
CA SER A 20 9.57 3.85 11.22
C SER A 20 9.22 2.61 10.40
N THR A 21 10.08 1.59 10.48
CA THR A 21 9.69 0.21 10.30
C THR A 21 8.82 -0.11 11.51
N GLY A 22 7.54 0.22 11.41
CA GLY A 22 6.55 -0.20 12.38
C GLY A 22 6.44 -1.72 12.30
N ASN A 23 7.13 -2.41 13.19
CA ASN A 23 6.86 -3.80 13.52
C ASN A 23 5.53 -3.86 14.28
N GLY A 24 4.42 -3.68 13.56
CA GLY A 24 3.10 -4.07 14.00
C GLY A 24 2.84 -5.49 13.47
N ALA A 25 2.80 -6.46 14.36
CA ALA A 25 2.41 -7.83 14.04
C ALA A 25 0.94 -7.87 13.61
N SER A 26 0.69 -7.58 12.35
CA SER A 26 -0.56 -7.90 11.64
C SER A 26 -0.29 -9.14 10.79
N PRO A 27 -1.21 -10.12 10.70
CA PRO A 27 -0.94 -11.41 10.07
C PRO A 27 -0.54 -11.20 8.61
N LYS A 28 0.76 -11.36 8.34
CA LYS A 28 1.40 -11.42 7.03
C LYS A 28 0.70 -10.58 5.95
N ALA A 29 0.67 -9.26 6.12
CA ALA A 29 0.53 -8.37 4.98
C ALA A 29 1.76 -8.63 4.10
N VAL A 30 1.60 -9.48 3.08
CA VAL A 30 2.68 -9.79 2.13
C VAL A 30 3.15 -8.45 1.59
N ASP A 31 4.43 -8.16 1.81
CA ASP A 31 5.03 -6.84 1.62
C ASP A 31 4.74 -6.34 0.20
N VAL A 32 3.88 -5.34 0.09
CA VAL A 32 3.50 -4.74 -1.19
C VAL A 32 4.54 -3.66 -1.49
N PRO A 33 5.22 -3.72 -2.64
CA PRO A 33 6.20 -2.71 -2.99
C PRO A 33 5.55 -1.33 -3.04
N LYS A 34 6.32 -0.31 -2.65
CA LYS A 34 5.84 1.07 -2.69
C LYS A 34 5.41 1.45 -4.10
N GLY A 35 4.24 2.07 -4.23
CA GLY A 35 3.67 2.42 -5.54
C GLY A 35 2.73 1.36 -6.11
N TYR A 36 2.47 0.28 -5.37
CA TYR A 36 1.52 -0.78 -5.72
C TYR A 36 0.47 -0.92 -4.61
N PHE A 37 -0.65 -1.55 -4.95
CA PHE A 37 -1.71 -1.90 -4.00
C PHE A 37 -2.25 -3.30 -4.30
N THR A 38 -2.98 -3.86 -3.34
CA THR A 38 -3.55 -5.20 -3.43
C THR A 38 -5.03 -5.17 -3.75
N VAL A 39 -5.41 -5.97 -4.73
CA VAL A 39 -6.80 -6.20 -5.13
C VAL A 39 -7.13 -7.68 -4.99
N TYR A 40 -8.31 -7.97 -4.47
CA TYR A 40 -8.89 -9.30 -4.38
C TYR A 40 -10.03 -9.37 -5.38
N VAL A 41 -9.94 -10.30 -6.33
CA VAL A 41 -10.90 -10.45 -7.43
C VAL A 41 -11.52 -11.84 -7.35
N GLY A 42 -12.83 -11.94 -7.57
CA GLY A 42 -13.58 -13.19 -7.56
C GLY A 42 -14.65 -13.26 -6.47
N GLU A 43 -15.80 -13.83 -6.83
CA GLU A 43 -16.98 -13.97 -5.95
C GLU A 43 -16.81 -15.13 -4.95
N VAL A 44 -16.33 -16.29 -5.42
CA VAL A 44 -16.19 -17.53 -4.62
C VAL A 44 -14.74 -17.75 -4.17
N GLU A 45 -13.79 -17.64 -5.11
CA GLU A 45 -12.36 -17.73 -4.83
C GLU A 45 -11.72 -16.36 -5.07
N LYS A 46 -11.39 -15.67 -3.97
CA LYS A 46 -10.77 -14.34 -4.02
C LYS A 46 -9.28 -14.47 -4.33
N GLN A 47 -8.91 -14.24 -5.58
CA GLN A 47 -7.51 -14.24 -6.00
C GLN A 47 -6.87 -12.87 -5.76
N ARG A 48 -5.65 -12.90 -5.23
CA ARG A 48 -4.90 -11.68 -4.90
C ARG A 48 -4.05 -11.22 -6.07
N PHE A 49 -4.24 -9.98 -6.47
CA PHE A 49 -3.44 -9.27 -7.45
C PHE A 49 -2.70 -8.09 -6.81
N VAL A 50 -1.52 -7.78 -7.33
CA VAL A 50 -0.73 -6.61 -6.93
C VAL A 50 -0.55 -5.75 -8.17
N ILE A 51 -1.14 -4.57 -8.17
CA ILE A 51 -1.14 -3.68 -9.34
C ILE A 51 -0.58 -2.30 -8.98
N PRO A 52 0.06 -1.59 -9.93
CA PRO A 52 0.56 -0.23 -9.73
C PRO A 52 -0.56 0.75 -9.36
N LEU A 53 -0.27 1.73 -8.51
CA LEU A 53 -1.20 2.83 -8.19
C LEU A 53 -1.60 3.65 -9.42
N SER A 54 -0.85 3.59 -10.52
CA SER A 54 -1.17 4.27 -11.78
C SER A 54 -2.55 3.90 -12.33
N TYR A 55 -3.04 2.67 -12.06
CA TYR A 55 -4.38 2.23 -12.49
C TYR A 55 -5.50 3.02 -11.83
N LEU A 56 -5.29 3.57 -10.62
CA LEU A 56 -6.28 4.40 -9.95
C LEU A 56 -6.62 5.69 -10.72
N ASN A 57 -5.75 6.10 -11.66
CA ASN A 57 -6.00 7.27 -12.51
C ASN A 57 -6.74 6.92 -13.80
N GLN A 58 -6.95 5.64 -14.11
CA GLN A 58 -7.71 5.24 -15.29
C GLN A 58 -9.21 5.33 -14.98
N PRO A 59 -10.02 5.99 -15.84
CA PRO A 59 -11.45 6.15 -15.59
C PRO A 59 -12.17 4.80 -15.49
N SER A 60 -11.83 3.83 -16.34
CA SER A 60 -12.41 2.48 -16.32
C SER A 60 -12.14 1.74 -15.00
N PHE A 61 -11.01 2.02 -14.35
CA PHE A 61 -10.71 1.45 -13.04
C PHE A 61 -11.47 2.17 -11.93
N GLN A 62 -11.68 3.48 -12.05
CA GLN A 62 -12.48 4.25 -11.09
C GLN A 62 -13.95 3.82 -11.10
N ASP A 63 -14.51 3.55 -12.28
CA ASP A 63 -15.87 3.00 -12.41
C ASP A 63 -15.98 1.64 -11.68
N LEU A 64 -14.99 0.77 -11.87
CA LEU A 64 -14.90 -0.53 -11.19
C LEU A 64 -14.77 -0.40 -9.66
N LEU A 65 -14.04 0.61 -9.20
CA LEU A 65 -13.91 0.91 -7.76
C LEU A 65 -15.21 1.46 -7.19
N SER A 66 -15.96 2.27 -7.94
CA SER A 66 -17.28 2.76 -7.52
C SER A 66 -18.25 1.60 -7.34
N GLU A 67 -18.29 0.66 -8.28
CA GLU A 67 -19.11 -0.54 -8.17
C GLU A 67 -18.71 -1.40 -6.96
N ALA A 68 -17.40 -1.58 -6.75
CA ALA A 68 -16.89 -2.28 -5.58
C ALA A 68 -17.24 -1.58 -4.24
N GLU A 69 -17.25 -0.25 -4.21
CA GLU A 69 -17.68 0.54 -3.04
C GLU A 69 -19.18 0.38 -2.79
N GLU A 70 -20.02 0.38 -3.83
CA GLU A 70 -21.47 0.21 -3.67
C GLU A 70 -21.82 -1.17 -3.10
N GLU A 71 -21.06 -2.22 -3.43
CA GLU A 71 -21.32 -3.58 -2.97
C GLU A 71 -20.66 -3.93 -1.63
N PHE A 72 -19.39 -3.57 -1.45
CA PHE A 72 -18.62 -3.95 -0.25
C PHE A 72 -18.39 -2.78 0.72
N GLY A 73 -18.73 -1.54 0.33
CA GLY A 73 -18.37 -0.36 1.09
C GLY A 73 -16.86 -0.20 1.23
N TYR A 74 -16.44 0.32 2.38
CA TYR A 74 -15.02 0.51 2.72
C TYR A 74 -14.45 -0.59 3.64
N ASP A 75 -15.29 -1.54 4.07
CA ASP A 75 -14.92 -2.59 5.00
C ASP A 75 -14.35 -3.80 4.25
N HIS A 76 -13.03 -3.78 4.04
CA HIS A 76 -12.32 -4.91 3.43
C HIS A 76 -11.49 -5.68 4.48
N PRO A 77 -11.99 -6.84 4.96
CA PRO A 77 -11.32 -7.60 6.04
C PRO A 77 -9.95 -8.17 5.63
N MET A 78 -9.66 -8.25 4.33
CA MET A 78 -8.40 -8.77 3.81
C MET A 78 -7.30 -7.70 3.66
N GLY A 79 -7.57 -6.45 4.04
CA GLY A 79 -6.59 -5.35 3.99
C GLY A 79 -6.24 -4.85 2.59
N GLY A 80 -7.04 -5.21 1.58
CA GLY A 80 -6.93 -4.74 0.20
C GLY A 80 -8.32 -4.58 -0.44
N ILE A 81 -8.38 -3.94 -1.60
CA ILE A 81 -9.66 -3.67 -2.29
C ILE A 81 -10.25 -5.00 -2.77
N THR A 82 -11.54 -5.23 -2.51
CA THR A 82 -12.25 -6.41 -3.03
C THR A 82 -13.14 -5.96 -4.18
N ILE A 83 -13.03 -6.58 -5.35
CA ILE A 83 -13.81 -6.22 -6.53
C ILE A 83 -14.72 -7.39 -6.92
N PRO A 84 -16.04 -7.17 -7.07
CA PRO A 84 -17.01 -8.18 -7.48
C PRO A 84 -16.95 -8.42 -8.99
N CYS A 85 -15.79 -8.74 -9.53
CA CYS A 85 -15.65 -9.06 -10.95
C CYS A 85 -14.97 -10.41 -11.15
N SER A 86 -15.20 -11.00 -12.32
CA SER A 86 -14.47 -12.18 -12.75
C SER A 86 -13.01 -11.85 -13.02
N GLU A 87 -12.11 -12.79 -12.74
CA GLU A 87 -10.68 -12.60 -12.98
C GLU A 87 -10.37 -12.21 -14.43
N GLU A 88 -11.07 -12.78 -15.41
CA GLU A 88 -10.89 -12.49 -16.83
C GLU A 88 -11.18 -11.01 -17.16
N THR A 89 -12.25 -10.45 -16.58
CA THR A 89 -12.62 -9.04 -16.76
C THR A 89 -11.56 -8.12 -16.15
N PHE A 90 -11.08 -8.45 -14.95
CA PHE A 90 -10.02 -7.69 -14.30
C PHE A 90 -8.70 -7.73 -15.08
N LEU A 91 -8.33 -8.90 -15.61
CA LEU A 91 -7.13 -9.05 -16.43
C LEU A 91 -7.22 -8.26 -17.72
N SER A 92 -8.38 -8.25 -18.39
CA SER A 92 -8.60 -7.44 -19.60
C SER A 92 -8.37 -5.94 -19.34
N LEU A 93 -8.86 -5.43 -18.20
CA LEU A 93 -8.68 -4.02 -17.80
C LEU A 93 -7.24 -3.70 -17.39
N THR A 94 -6.55 -4.64 -16.75
CA THR A 94 -5.18 -4.41 -16.27
C THR A 94 -4.10 -4.69 -17.32
N GLN A 95 -4.38 -5.46 -18.37
CA GLN A 95 -3.44 -5.75 -19.46
C GLN A 95 -3.54 -4.77 -20.65
N SER A 96 -4.45 -3.80 -20.59
CA SER A 96 -4.70 -2.80 -21.64
C SER A 96 -3.86 -1.53 -21.50
#